data_AF-A0A423U8P7-F1
#
_entry.id   AF-A0A423U8P7-F1
#
_cell.length_a   1.000
_cell.length_b   1.000
_cell.length_c   1.000
_cell.angle_alpha   90.00
_cell.angle_beta   90.00
_cell.angle_gamma   90.00
#
_symmetry.space_group_name_H-M   'P 1'
#
loop_
_entity.id
_entity.type
_entity.pdbx_description
1 polymer ?
#
loop_
_entity_poly.entity_id
_entity_poly.type
_entity_poly.pdbx_seq_one_letter_code
_entity_poly.pdbx_strand_id
1 'polypeptide(L)'
;TESQEGNLNGRVILIKIHADDKRRIPDDVPVILLIRDPAEAIISFFSFMNGEGNTKKWLRNVTDDIYFTKEFDDLFDLNLREWTKLATDRLLYSQRLLVIPYEELKKDPIAQVRRALAFLGVPADEGRLECLRRYSEVPALGLQTQVDPYTPEQKLALAKAAVEVSELLRERNFPPLPVYD
;
A
#
# COMPACT_ATOMS: atom_id res chain seq x y z
N THR A 1 -15.14 2.44 -28.82
CA THR A 1 -15.15 1.70 -27.55
C THR A 1 -14.95 2.71 -26.45
N GLU A 2 -16.05 3.07 -25.79
CA GLU A 2 -16.14 4.20 -24.87
C GLU A 2 -15.22 3.99 -23.65
N SER A 3 -14.29 4.92 -23.47
CA SER A 3 -13.58 5.13 -22.22
C SER A 3 -14.60 5.53 -21.16
N GLN A 4 -14.77 4.69 -20.13
CA GLN A 4 -15.41 5.13 -18.90
C GLN A 4 -14.45 6.10 -18.18
N GLU A 5 -14.38 7.33 -18.68
CA GLU A 5 -14.11 8.50 -17.85
C GLU A 5 -15.29 8.61 -16.88
N GLY A 6 -15.19 7.88 -15.77
CA GLY A 6 -16.11 8.03 -14.66
C GLY A 6 -16.10 9.49 -14.27
N ASN A 7 -17.21 10.17 -14.52
CA ASN A 7 -17.38 11.61 -14.33
C ASN A 7 -17.09 11.96 -12.86
N LEU A 8 -15.85 12.39 -12.55
CA LEU A 8 -15.39 12.80 -11.22
C LEU A 8 -16.01 14.15 -10.77
N ASN A 9 -17.02 14.66 -11.48
CA ASN A 9 -17.74 15.89 -11.13
C ASN A 9 -18.45 15.79 -9.78
N GLY A 10 -17.79 16.24 -8.72
CA GLY A 10 -18.38 16.67 -7.44
C GLY A 10 -19.19 15.63 -6.65
N ARG A 11 -19.35 14.41 -7.15
CA ARG A 11 -20.15 13.34 -6.54
C ARG A 11 -19.29 12.23 -5.92
N VAL A 12 -18.00 12.20 -6.23
CA VAL A 12 -17.07 11.18 -5.75
C VAL A 12 -16.08 11.82 -4.78
N ILE A 13 -16.09 11.35 -3.53
CA ILE A 13 -15.23 11.85 -2.46
C ILE A 13 -13.89 11.09 -2.42
N LEU A 14 -13.89 9.80 -2.78
CA LEU A 14 -12.71 8.94 -2.78
C LEU A 14 -12.93 7.72 -3.68
N ILE A 15 -11.90 7.35 -4.44
CA ILE A 15 -11.83 6.06 -5.15
C ILE A 15 -10.61 5.32 -4.62
N LYS A 16 -10.80 4.07 -4.18
CA LYS A 16 -9.70 3.14 -3.91
C LYS A 16 -9.49 2.29 -5.16
N ILE A 17 -8.30 2.37 -5.73
CA ILE A 17 -7.93 1.60 -6.92
C ILE A 17 -6.77 0.69 -6.53
N HIS A 18 -6.90 -0.58 -6.91
CA HIS A 18 -5.83 -1.57 -6.86
C HIS A 18 -5.45 -2.06 -8.27
N ALA A 19 -6.02 -1.42 -9.30
CA ALA A 19 -5.85 -1.79 -10.69
C ALA A 19 -4.52 -1.26 -11.24
N ASP A 20 -3.89 -2.10 -12.03
CA ASP A 20 -2.62 -1.93 -12.74
C ASP A 20 -2.78 -1.14 -14.07
N ASP A 21 -3.91 -0.45 -14.22
CA ASP A 21 -4.21 0.20 -15.46
C ASP A 21 -3.45 1.52 -15.60
N LYS A 22 -2.96 1.75 -16.81
CA LYS A 22 -2.39 3.03 -17.25
C LYS A 22 -3.47 4.11 -17.33
N ARG A 23 -4.61 4.01 -16.62
CA ARG A 23 -5.58 5.09 -16.61
C ARG A 23 -4.85 6.32 -16.12
N ARG A 24 -4.76 7.29 -17.03
CA ARG A 24 -4.27 8.62 -16.74
C ARG A 24 -5.28 9.22 -15.78
N ILE A 25 -4.90 9.29 -14.51
CA ILE A 25 -5.64 10.09 -13.54
C ILE A 25 -5.49 11.53 -14.03
N PRO A 26 -6.59 12.30 -14.17
CA PRO A 26 -6.50 13.70 -14.58
C PRO A 26 -5.50 14.46 -13.70
N ASP A 27 -4.72 15.34 -14.32
CA ASP A 27 -3.54 15.94 -13.68
C ASP A 27 -3.90 16.79 -12.42
N ASP A 28 -5.14 17.24 -12.31
CA ASP A 28 -5.71 18.02 -11.20
C ASP A 28 -6.23 17.16 -10.03
N VAL A 29 -6.48 15.88 -10.27
CA VAL A 29 -6.99 14.95 -9.26
C VAL A 29 -5.86 14.55 -8.31
N PRO A 30 -5.98 14.82 -6.99
CA PRO A 30 -4.96 14.42 -6.02
C PRO A 30 -4.92 12.91 -5.86
N VAL A 31 -3.72 12.34 -5.93
CA VAL A 31 -3.46 10.92 -5.70
C VAL A 31 -2.66 10.75 -4.41
N ILE A 32 -3.11 9.84 -3.55
CA ILE A 32 -2.34 9.40 -2.39
C ILE A 32 -1.92 7.95 -2.63
N LEU A 33 -0.62 7.71 -2.77
CA LEU A 33 -0.04 6.37 -2.84
C LEU A 33 0.37 5.95 -1.42
N LEU A 34 -0.39 5.01 -0.85
CA LEU A 34 0.01 4.29 0.36
C LEU A 34 0.85 3.09 -0.06
N ILE A 35 2.14 3.12 0.25
CA ILE A 35 3.10 2.08 -0.15
C ILE A 35 3.72 1.43 1.08
N ARG A 36 3.89 0.12 1.05
CA ARG A 36 4.51 -0.69 2.10
C ARG A 36 5.72 -1.40 1.52
N ASP A 37 6.67 -1.77 2.36
CA ASP A 37 7.71 -2.75 2.00
C ASP A 37 7.11 -3.94 1.20
N PRO A 38 7.72 -4.35 0.07
CA PRO A 38 7.15 -5.36 -0.80
C PRO A 38 7.00 -6.73 -0.14
N ALA A 39 7.94 -7.14 0.71
CA ALA A 39 7.90 -8.45 1.36
C ALA A 39 6.73 -8.49 2.35
N GLU A 40 6.67 -7.46 3.17
CA GLU A 40 5.61 -7.20 4.12
C GLU A 40 4.21 -7.11 3.46
N ALA A 41 4.14 -6.50 2.27
CA ALA A 41 2.92 -6.39 1.48
C ALA A 41 2.46 -7.75 0.94
N ILE A 42 3.38 -8.57 0.43
CA ILE A 42 3.09 -9.91 -0.10
C ILE A 42 2.58 -10.83 1.01
N ILE A 43 3.27 -10.90 2.16
CA ILE A 43 2.80 -11.67 3.34
C ILE A 43 1.39 -11.23 3.72
N SER A 44 1.17 -9.91 3.81
CA SER A 44 -0.13 -9.35 4.18
C SER A 44 -1.24 -9.71 3.19
N PHE A 45 -0.94 -9.70 1.88
CA PHE A 45 -1.92 -10.03 0.85
C PHE A 45 -2.23 -11.53 0.84
N PHE A 46 -1.21 -12.38 0.94
CA PHE A 46 -1.39 -13.82 1.01
C PHE A 46 -2.20 -14.25 2.24
N SER A 47 -1.93 -13.63 3.39
CA SER A 47 -2.71 -13.83 4.62
C SER A 47 -4.17 -13.43 4.43
N PHE A 48 -4.42 -12.30 3.76
CA PHE A 48 -5.78 -11.85 3.45
C PHE A 48 -6.52 -12.83 2.54
N MET A 49 -5.85 -13.42 1.55
CA MET A 49 -6.45 -14.40 0.64
C MET A 49 -6.84 -15.68 1.38
N ASN A 50 -5.97 -16.15 2.28
CA ASN A 50 -6.08 -17.41 3.01
C ASN A 50 -6.82 -17.33 4.35
N GLY A 51 -7.20 -16.13 4.80
CA GLY A 51 -8.03 -15.98 6.00
C GLY A 51 -9.39 -16.67 5.87
N GLU A 52 -9.76 -17.48 6.87
CA GLU A 52 -11.02 -18.23 6.87
C GLU A 52 -12.27 -17.31 6.94
N GLY A 53 -13.33 -17.73 6.24
CA GLY A 53 -14.66 -17.09 6.25
C GLY A 53 -14.91 -16.05 5.15
N ASN A 54 -16.19 -15.80 4.84
CA ASN A 54 -16.59 -14.83 3.80
C ASN A 54 -16.63 -13.38 4.30
N THR A 55 -16.64 -13.16 5.62
CA THR A 55 -16.79 -11.84 6.24
C THR A 55 -15.65 -11.62 7.21
N LYS A 56 -14.95 -10.47 7.10
CA LYS A 56 -13.88 -10.06 8.02
C LYS A 56 -12.59 -10.91 7.96
N LYS A 57 -12.18 -11.37 6.76
CA LYS A 57 -10.89 -12.07 6.54
C LYS A 57 -9.68 -11.32 7.10
N TRP A 58 -9.69 -9.99 6.98
CA TRP A 58 -8.66 -9.09 7.53
C TRP A 58 -8.61 -9.07 9.07
N LEU A 59 -9.50 -9.77 9.77
CA LEU A 59 -9.49 -9.87 11.24
C LEU A 59 -8.91 -11.18 11.76
N ARG A 60 -8.49 -12.07 10.87
CA ARG A 60 -8.12 -13.44 11.22
C ARG A 60 -6.62 -13.64 11.07
N ASN A 61 -6.09 -14.43 12.00
CA ASN A 61 -4.72 -14.90 11.93
C ASN A 61 -4.69 -16.18 11.09
N VAL A 62 -3.62 -16.32 10.33
CA VAL A 62 -3.27 -17.52 9.61
C VAL A 62 -2.08 -18.15 10.32
N THR A 63 -1.89 -19.45 10.13
CA THR A 63 -0.74 -20.14 10.72
C THR A 63 0.47 -19.99 9.81
N ASP A 64 1.68 -19.92 10.38
CA ASP A 64 2.89 -19.60 9.61
C ASP A 64 3.23 -20.64 8.52
N ASP A 65 2.73 -21.88 8.65
CA ASP A 65 2.92 -22.95 7.67
C ASP A 65 2.35 -22.62 6.28
N ILE A 66 1.35 -21.71 6.18
CA ILE A 66 0.79 -21.34 4.89
C ILE A 66 1.82 -20.66 3.97
N TYR A 67 2.81 -19.98 4.55
CA TYR A 67 3.83 -19.25 3.80
C TYR A 67 4.92 -20.17 3.22
N PHE A 68 4.96 -21.44 3.66
CA PHE A 68 5.92 -22.44 3.17
C PHE A 68 5.31 -23.42 2.18
N THR A 69 4.16 -23.07 1.61
CA THR A 69 3.46 -23.88 0.61
C THR A 69 3.91 -23.56 -0.81
N LYS A 70 3.73 -24.50 -1.74
CA LYS A 70 3.96 -24.27 -3.17
C LYS A 70 3.09 -23.12 -3.71
N GLU A 71 1.90 -22.93 -3.16
CA GLU A 71 1.00 -21.85 -3.56
C GLU A 71 1.58 -20.46 -3.25
N PHE A 72 2.21 -20.29 -2.08
CA PHE A 72 2.89 -19.04 -1.74
C PHE A 72 4.01 -18.74 -2.76
N ASP A 73 4.83 -19.74 -3.07
CA ASP A 73 5.93 -19.64 -4.04
C ASP A 73 5.41 -19.34 -5.46
N ASP A 74 4.38 -20.05 -5.91
CA ASP A 74 3.77 -19.86 -7.23
C ASP A 74 3.17 -18.45 -7.42
N LEU A 75 2.69 -17.84 -6.33
CA LEU A 75 2.10 -16.50 -6.35
C LEU A 75 3.12 -15.38 -6.08
N PHE A 76 4.33 -15.70 -5.64
CA PHE A 76 5.35 -14.71 -5.30
C PHE A 76 5.63 -13.76 -6.47
N ASP A 77 6.01 -14.31 -7.62
CA ASP A 77 6.38 -13.53 -8.80
C ASP A 77 5.22 -12.67 -9.31
N LEU A 78 3.98 -13.19 -9.22
CA LEU A 78 2.80 -12.43 -9.58
C LEU A 78 2.61 -11.23 -8.65
N ASN A 79 2.62 -11.46 -7.33
CA ASN A 79 2.41 -10.39 -6.37
C ASN A 79 3.52 -9.33 -6.41
N LEU A 80 4.78 -9.74 -6.60
CA LEU A 80 5.90 -8.82 -6.72
C LEU A 80 5.76 -7.93 -7.97
N ARG A 81 5.39 -8.53 -9.12
CA ARG A 81 5.14 -7.76 -10.35
C ARG A 81 4.01 -6.76 -10.18
N GLU A 82 2.88 -7.18 -9.60
CA GLU A 82 1.72 -6.29 -9.38
C GLU A 82 2.07 -5.14 -8.42
N TRP A 83 2.77 -5.42 -7.32
CA TRP A 83 3.25 -4.40 -6.39
C TRP A 83 4.17 -3.38 -7.09
N THR A 84 5.15 -3.88 -7.85
CA THR A 84 6.14 -3.04 -8.55
C THR A 84 5.44 -2.18 -9.60
N LYS A 85 4.56 -2.78 -10.39
CA LYS A 85 3.81 -2.10 -11.44
C LYS A 85 2.91 -1.01 -10.88
N LEU A 86 2.15 -1.29 -9.82
CA LEU A 86 1.29 -0.29 -9.18
C LEU A 86 2.12 0.90 -8.66
N ALA A 87 3.21 0.64 -7.96
CA ALA A 87 4.06 1.68 -7.41
C ALA A 87 4.69 2.55 -8.52
N THR A 88 5.31 1.91 -9.52
CA THR A 88 5.96 2.60 -10.64
C THR A 88 4.95 3.39 -11.48
N ASP A 89 3.79 2.82 -11.83
CA ASP A 89 2.75 3.51 -12.61
C ASP A 89 2.24 4.76 -11.87
N ARG A 90 1.99 4.67 -10.56
CA ARG A 90 1.53 5.84 -9.80
C ARG A 90 2.61 6.91 -9.71
N LEU A 91 3.88 6.52 -9.53
CA LEU A 91 5.01 7.45 -9.50
C LEU A 91 5.23 8.13 -10.86
N LEU A 92 5.10 7.42 -11.96
CA LEU A 92 5.35 7.96 -13.31
C LEU A 92 4.19 8.80 -13.84
N TYR A 93 2.95 8.41 -13.55
CA TYR A 93 1.78 8.94 -14.26
C TYR A 93 0.83 9.79 -13.41
N SER A 94 1.12 10.01 -12.12
CA SER A 94 0.29 10.88 -11.28
C SER A 94 0.93 12.26 -11.12
N GLN A 95 0.36 13.30 -11.72
CA GLN A 95 0.95 14.65 -11.65
C GLN A 95 0.92 15.20 -10.22
N ARG A 96 -0.25 15.17 -9.57
CA ARG A 96 -0.44 15.60 -8.17
C ARG A 96 -0.44 14.38 -7.25
N LEU A 97 0.72 14.07 -6.69
CA LEU A 97 0.95 12.86 -5.89
C LEU A 97 1.43 13.18 -4.47
N LEU A 98 0.91 12.47 -3.48
CA LEU A 98 1.47 12.32 -2.15
C LEU A 98 1.81 10.84 -1.94
N VAL A 99 3.03 10.55 -1.48
CA VAL A 99 3.42 9.21 -1.03
C VAL A 99 3.40 9.16 0.50
N ILE A 100 2.74 8.14 1.04
CA ILE A 100 2.72 7.80 2.46
C ILE A 100 3.30 6.39 2.61
N PRO A 101 4.51 6.25 3.19
CA PRO A 101 5.01 4.94 3.60
C PRO A 101 4.14 4.37 4.71
N TYR A 102 3.76 3.11 4.59
CA TYR A 102 2.91 2.40 5.56
C TYR A 102 3.62 2.25 6.91
N GLU A 103 4.94 2.10 6.89
CA GLU A 103 5.79 2.01 8.08
C GLU A 103 5.72 3.31 8.89
N GLU A 104 5.70 4.46 8.22
CA GLU A 104 5.53 5.77 8.86
C GLU A 104 4.09 6.01 9.31
N LEU A 105 3.11 5.47 8.57
CA LEU A 105 1.70 5.47 8.99
C LEU A 105 1.48 4.65 10.25
N LYS A 106 2.19 3.53 10.42
CA LYS A 106 2.14 2.72 11.64
C LYS A 106 2.78 3.45 12.83
N LYS A 107 3.90 4.16 12.61
CA LYS A 107 4.63 4.88 13.67
C LYS A 107 3.85 6.08 14.19
N ASP A 108 3.33 6.91 13.29
CA ASP A 108 2.55 8.10 13.66
C ASP A 108 1.36 8.29 12.70
N PRO A 109 0.24 7.59 12.95
CA PRO A 109 -0.95 7.68 12.11
C PRO A 109 -1.49 9.11 11.99
N ILE A 110 -1.38 9.90 13.05
CA ILE A 110 -1.95 11.25 13.11
C ILE A 110 -1.15 12.22 12.25
N ALA A 111 0.18 12.15 12.32
CA ALA A 111 1.03 12.95 11.45
C ALA A 111 0.77 12.62 9.97
N GLN A 112 0.67 11.35 9.61
CA GLN A 112 0.40 10.96 8.23
C GLN A 112 -1.00 11.38 7.74
N VAL A 113 -2.03 11.28 8.59
CA VAL A 113 -3.38 11.79 8.26
C VAL A 113 -3.37 13.31 8.10
N ARG A 114 -2.65 14.06 8.94
CA ARG A 114 -2.49 15.52 8.77
C ARG A 114 -1.81 15.85 7.44
N ARG A 115 -0.76 15.11 7.06
CA ARG A 115 -0.11 15.28 5.75
C ARG A 115 -1.08 15.04 4.59
N ALA A 116 -1.89 13.99 4.67
CA ALA A 116 -2.92 13.70 3.68
C ALA A 116 -3.97 14.83 3.58
N LEU A 117 -4.49 15.30 4.70
CA LEU A 117 -5.47 16.40 4.73
C LEU A 117 -4.90 17.69 4.15
N ALA A 118 -3.68 18.06 4.55
CA ALA A 118 -2.99 19.23 4.02
C ALA A 118 -2.77 19.13 2.50
N PHE A 119 -2.34 17.97 2.01
CA PHE A 119 -2.18 17.71 0.58
C PHE A 119 -3.50 17.84 -0.19
N LEU A 120 -4.61 17.40 0.41
CA LEU A 120 -5.96 17.52 -0.17
C LEU A 120 -6.55 18.93 -0.05
N GLY A 121 -5.92 19.85 0.69
CA GLY A 121 -6.45 21.19 0.94
C GLY A 121 -7.61 21.21 1.95
N VAL A 122 -7.70 20.18 2.80
CA VAL A 122 -8.73 20.05 3.84
C VAL A 122 -8.13 20.45 5.18
N PRO A 123 -8.73 21.41 5.91
CA PRO A 123 -8.24 21.77 7.24
C PRO A 123 -8.38 20.59 8.20
N ALA A 124 -7.35 20.38 9.01
CA ALA A 124 -7.39 19.37 10.07
C ALA A 124 -8.37 19.78 11.17
N ASP A 125 -9.25 18.85 11.55
CA ASP A 125 -10.09 18.98 12.74
C ASP A 125 -9.41 18.24 13.90
N GLU A 126 -8.90 19.02 14.85
CA GLU A 126 -8.15 18.48 15.99
C GLU A 126 -9.02 17.59 16.90
N GLY A 127 -10.32 17.86 16.99
CA GLY A 127 -11.24 16.99 17.73
C GLY A 127 -11.41 15.62 17.07
N ARG A 128 -11.50 15.58 15.73
CA ARG A 128 -11.56 14.32 14.96
C ARG A 128 -10.23 13.56 14.98
N LEU A 129 -9.10 14.27 14.93
CA LEU A 129 -7.79 13.65 15.04
C LEU A 129 -7.56 13.05 16.44
N GLU A 130 -8.00 13.75 17.48
CA GLU A 130 -7.96 13.23 18.85
C GLU A 130 -8.86 12.01 19.03
N CYS A 131 -10.03 11.99 18.39
CA CYS A 131 -10.87 10.80 18.33
C CYS A 131 -10.11 9.62 17.69
N LEU A 132 -9.43 9.84 16.56
CA LEU A 132 -8.64 8.80 15.87
C LEU A 132 -7.51 8.25 16.74
N ARG A 133 -6.82 9.09 17.53
CA ARG A 133 -5.80 8.65 18.50
C ARG A 133 -6.33 7.63 19.50
N ARG A 134 -7.58 7.77 19.92
CA ARG A 134 -8.21 6.84 20.87
C ARG A 134 -8.51 5.47 20.25
N TYR A 135 -8.49 5.37 18.92
CA TYR A 135 -8.68 4.12 18.17
C TYR A 135 -7.38 3.58 17.56
N SER A 136 -6.25 4.28 17.65
CA SER A 136 -4.97 3.79 17.11
C SER A 136 -4.37 2.64 17.92
N GLU A 137 -4.88 2.38 19.12
CA GLU A 137 -4.48 1.25 19.98
C GLU A 137 -5.27 -0.04 19.68
N VAL A 138 -6.29 0.01 18.82
CA VAL A 138 -6.89 -1.23 18.32
C VAL A 138 -5.79 -1.92 17.52
N PRO A 139 -5.39 -3.16 17.86
CA PRO A 139 -4.42 -3.89 17.05
C PRO A 139 -4.88 -3.78 15.60
N ALA A 140 -3.99 -3.40 14.68
CA ALA A 140 -4.30 -3.59 13.28
C ALA A 140 -4.60 -5.08 13.14
N LEU A 141 -5.89 -5.39 12.98
CA LEU A 141 -6.37 -6.74 13.06
C LEU A 141 -5.66 -7.51 11.93
N GLY A 142 -5.08 -8.66 12.27
CA GLY A 142 -4.21 -9.41 11.36
C GLY A 142 -2.71 -9.09 11.42
N LEU A 143 -2.18 -8.40 12.45
CA LEU A 143 -0.73 -8.39 12.73
C LEU A 143 -0.25 -9.83 12.96
N GLN A 144 0.26 -10.48 11.91
CA GLN A 144 0.92 -11.76 12.03
C GLN A 144 2.35 -11.53 12.52
N THR A 145 2.82 -12.36 13.43
CA THR A 145 4.26 -12.55 13.68
C THR A 145 4.90 -12.96 12.36
N GLN A 146 5.79 -12.12 11.84
CA GLN A 146 6.47 -12.39 10.58
C GLN A 146 7.57 -13.40 10.78
N VAL A 147 7.24 -14.64 10.44
CA VAL A 147 8.26 -15.54 9.92
C VAL A 147 8.69 -15.01 8.56
N ASP A 148 9.97 -15.14 8.23
CA ASP A 148 10.50 -14.83 6.91
C ASP A 148 10.41 -16.09 6.02
N PRO A 149 9.45 -16.15 5.07
CA PRO A 149 9.25 -17.34 4.25
C PRO A 149 10.10 -17.34 2.98
N TYR A 150 10.89 -16.28 2.74
CA TYR A 150 11.48 -16.04 1.43
C TYR A 150 12.78 -16.79 1.21
N THR A 151 12.91 -17.41 0.04
CA THR A 151 14.18 -17.97 -0.42
C THR A 151 15.20 -16.85 -0.70
N PRO A 152 16.52 -17.14 -0.70
CA PRO A 152 17.54 -16.15 -1.05
C PRO A 152 17.28 -15.46 -2.41
N GLU A 153 16.78 -16.20 -3.39
CA GLU A 153 16.44 -15.69 -4.71
C GLU A 153 15.27 -14.70 -4.65
N GLN A 154 14.23 -15.02 -3.87
CA GLN A 154 13.08 -14.14 -3.64
C GLN A 154 13.49 -12.87 -2.90
N LYS A 155 14.34 -12.97 -1.88
CA LYS A 155 14.90 -11.81 -1.16
C LYS A 155 15.65 -10.87 -2.10
N LEU A 156 16.45 -11.43 -3.00
CA LEU A 156 17.15 -10.63 -4.01
C LEU A 156 16.17 -9.93 -4.96
N ALA A 157 15.08 -10.60 -5.36
CA ALA A 157 14.04 -10.00 -6.19
C ALA A 157 13.29 -8.86 -5.46
N LEU A 158 12.94 -9.06 -4.18
CA LEU A 158 12.35 -8.05 -3.31
C LEU A 158 13.24 -6.81 -3.19
N ALA A 159 14.53 -7.01 -2.90
CA ALA A 159 15.49 -5.93 -2.78
C ALA A 159 15.64 -5.13 -4.08
N LYS A 160 15.68 -5.82 -5.24
CA LYS A 160 15.73 -5.17 -6.55
C LYS A 160 14.50 -4.30 -6.82
N ALA A 161 13.30 -4.83 -6.56
CA ALA A 161 12.05 -4.08 -6.73
C ALA A 161 11.98 -2.86 -5.79
N ALA A 162 12.41 -3.02 -4.54
CA ALA A 162 12.47 -1.92 -3.57
C ALA A 162 13.45 -0.82 -4.01
N VAL A 163 14.60 -1.18 -4.58
CA VAL A 163 15.59 -0.23 -5.12
C VAL A 163 15.00 0.52 -6.32
N GLU A 164 14.41 -0.18 -7.29
CA GLU A 164 13.79 0.43 -8.48
C GLU A 164 12.73 1.46 -8.09
N VAL A 165 11.81 1.11 -7.20
CA VAL A 165 10.78 2.04 -6.72
C VAL A 165 11.39 3.18 -5.91
N SER A 166 12.44 2.92 -5.14
CA SER A 166 13.14 3.95 -4.36
C SER A 166 13.85 4.98 -5.23
N GLU A 167 14.36 4.60 -6.39
CA GLU A 167 14.94 5.54 -7.35
C GLU A 167 13.89 6.52 -7.88
N LEU A 168 12.74 6.02 -8.30
CA LEU A 168 11.60 6.86 -8.73
C LEU A 168 11.06 7.75 -7.61
N LEU A 169 11.03 7.25 -6.37
CA LEU A 169 10.65 8.05 -5.21
C LEU A 169 11.61 9.24 -5.03
N ARG A 170 12.92 9.01 -5.14
CA ARG A 170 13.94 10.07 -5.03
C ARG A 170 13.83 11.09 -6.16
N GLU A 171 13.59 10.66 -7.39
CA GLU A 171 13.36 11.57 -8.53
C GLU A 171 12.17 12.51 -8.28
N ARG A 172 11.19 12.07 -7.48
CA ARG A 172 10.03 12.85 -7.07
C ARG A 172 10.16 13.51 -5.69
N ASN A 173 11.37 13.55 -5.11
CA ASN A 173 11.67 14.11 -3.79
C ASN A 173 10.91 13.45 -2.62
N PHE A 174 10.57 12.17 -2.76
CA PHE A 174 10.07 11.34 -1.66
C PHE A 174 11.22 10.53 -1.03
N PRO A 175 11.12 10.20 0.27
CA PRO A 175 12.04 9.26 0.89
C PRO A 175 12.00 7.89 0.18
N PRO A 176 13.14 7.18 0.10
CA PRO A 176 13.16 5.82 -0.43
C PRO A 176 12.42 4.86 0.51
N LEU A 177 12.10 3.67 0.02
CA LEU A 177 11.58 2.57 0.85
C LEU A 177 12.67 2.04 1.80
N PRO A 178 12.28 1.42 2.92
CA PRO A 178 13.24 0.68 3.74
C PRO A 178 13.90 -0.45 2.92
N VAL A 179 15.13 -0.77 3.28
CA VAL A 179 15.83 -1.93 2.70
C VAL A 179 15.28 -3.18 3.38
N TYR A 180 14.98 -4.19 2.58
CA TYR A 180 14.67 -5.53 3.07
C TYR A 180 15.99 -6.21 3.50
N ASP A 181 16.15 -6.47 4.80
CA ASP A 181 17.32 -7.13 5.39
C ASP A 181 17.13 -8.66 5.50
#